data_AF-A0A5S4ZPU6-F1
#
_entry.id   AF-A0A5S4ZPU6-F1
#
_cell.length_a   1.000
_cell.length_b   1.000
_cell.length_c   1.000
_cell.angle_alpha   90.00
_cell.angle_beta   90.00
_cell.angle_gamma   90.00
#
_symmetry.space_group_name_H-M   'P 1'
#
loop_
_entity.id
_entity.type
_entity.pdbx_description
1 polymer ?
#
loop_
_entity_poly.entity_id
_entity_poly.type
_entity_poly.pdbx_seq_one_letter_code
_entity_poly.pdbx_strand_id
1 'polypeptide(L)'
;MLRRLLGKVDDGRFGRALAGMQAGWQWECKERKAGYVEGYVKHGSKQYMVVIERRGRGGTARCSCEDAVKRGVLCKHIAFAAMSELGLAAAARSAHRQLQVLGR
;
A
#
# COMPACT_ATOMS: atom_id res chain seq x y z
N MET A 1 -17.00 -5.69 -22.95
CA MET A 1 -15.78 -6.47 -23.22
C MET A 1 -14.63 -6.10 -22.28
N LEU A 2 -14.30 -4.81 -22.12
CA LEU A 2 -13.28 -4.32 -21.18
C LEU A 2 -13.50 -4.77 -19.72
N ARG A 3 -14.76 -4.71 -19.23
CA ARG A 3 -15.16 -5.16 -17.88
C ARG A 3 -14.82 -6.63 -17.58
N ARG A 4 -14.97 -7.52 -18.57
CA ARG A 4 -14.67 -8.96 -18.46
C ARG A 4 -13.16 -9.22 -18.48
N LEU A 5 -12.43 -8.41 -19.25
CA LEU A 5 -10.97 -8.45 -19.30
C LEU A 5 -10.35 -7.93 -18.00
N LEU A 6 -10.87 -6.81 -17.48
CA LEU A 6 -10.47 -6.25 -16.20
C LEU A 6 -10.78 -7.21 -15.04
N GLY A 7 -11.95 -7.87 -15.04
CA GLY A 7 -12.25 -8.91 -14.05
C GLY A 7 -11.29 -10.10 -14.07
N LYS A 8 -10.82 -10.54 -15.25
CA LYS A 8 -9.80 -11.59 -15.37
C LYS A 8 -8.40 -11.13 -14.91
N VAL A 9 -8.08 -9.85 -15.09
CA VAL A 9 -6.82 -9.25 -14.62
C VAL A 9 -6.85 -9.06 -13.09
N ASP A 10 -8.00 -8.65 -12.54
CA ASP A 10 -8.28 -8.55 -11.10
C ASP A 10 -8.11 -9.92 -10.42
N ASP A 11 -8.72 -10.98 -10.95
CA ASP A 11 -8.58 -12.31 -10.35
C ASP A 11 -7.17 -12.90 -10.55
N GLY A 12 -6.56 -12.70 -11.72
CA GLY A 12 -5.36 -13.43 -12.12
C GLY A 12 -4.04 -12.82 -11.65
N ARG A 13 -3.80 -11.54 -11.95
CA ARG A 13 -2.54 -10.84 -11.62
C ARG A 13 -2.65 -10.10 -10.30
N PHE A 14 -3.76 -9.42 -10.08
CA PHE A 14 -4.01 -8.75 -8.81
C PHE A 14 -4.28 -9.78 -7.70
N GLY A 15 -5.02 -10.85 -7.97
CA GLY A 15 -5.16 -12.00 -7.06
C GLY A 15 -3.83 -12.70 -6.73
N ARG A 16 -2.92 -12.92 -7.70
CA ARG A 16 -1.57 -13.45 -7.42
C ARG A 16 -0.69 -12.47 -6.65
N ALA A 17 -0.79 -11.19 -6.94
CA ALA A 17 -0.12 -10.16 -6.16
C ALA A 17 -0.64 -10.17 -4.71
N LEU A 18 -1.96 -10.21 -4.53
CA LEU A 18 -2.64 -10.34 -3.23
C LEU A 18 -2.23 -11.59 -2.47
N ALA A 19 -2.17 -12.75 -3.15
CA ALA A 19 -1.71 -14.00 -2.54
C ALA A 19 -0.23 -13.93 -2.14
N GLY A 20 0.63 -13.35 -2.98
CA GLY A 20 2.03 -13.09 -2.64
C GLY A 20 2.21 -12.09 -1.49
N MET A 21 1.23 -11.20 -1.29
CA MET A 21 1.18 -10.25 -0.18
C MET A 21 0.60 -10.87 1.11
N GLN A 22 -0.32 -11.81 1.02
CA GLN A 22 -0.79 -12.59 2.19
C GLN A 22 0.22 -13.63 2.67
N ALA A 23 1.25 -13.93 1.87
CA ALA A 23 2.36 -14.82 2.23
C ALA A 23 3.35 -14.16 3.22
N GLY A 24 2.86 -13.77 4.40
CA GLY A 24 3.68 -13.32 5.52
C GLY A 24 4.12 -11.85 5.49
N TRP A 25 3.57 -11.03 4.60
CA TRP A 25 3.80 -9.58 4.63
C TRP A 25 2.79 -8.93 5.58
N GLN A 26 3.26 -8.01 6.40
CA GLN A 26 2.42 -7.27 7.34
C GLN A 26 2.64 -5.78 7.16
N TRP A 27 1.56 -5.02 7.13
CA TRP A 27 1.58 -3.58 7.09
C TRP A 27 1.20 -3.02 8.45
N GLU A 28 2.13 -2.29 9.07
CA GLU A 28 1.91 -1.58 10.32
C GLU A 28 1.94 -0.08 10.06
N CYS A 29 0.75 0.50 9.84
CA CYS A 29 0.60 1.95 9.73
C CYS A 29 0.86 2.62 11.09
N LYS A 30 1.78 3.58 11.11
CA LYS A 30 2.13 4.38 12.29
C LYS A 30 1.46 5.75 12.29
N GLU A 31 1.38 6.36 11.12
CA GLU A 31 0.74 7.65 10.93
C GLU A 31 -0.14 7.61 9.70
N ARG A 32 -1.37 8.13 9.83
CA ARG A 32 -2.30 8.29 8.73
C ARG A 32 -3.02 9.62 8.88
N LYS A 33 -2.82 10.52 7.92
CA LYS A 33 -3.46 11.83 7.82
C LYS A 33 -3.93 12.06 6.38
N ALA A 34 -4.65 13.16 6.13
CA ALA A 34 -5.14 13.45 4.79
C ALA A 34 -3.99 13.53 3.77
N GLY A 35 -3.93 12.58 2.84
CA GLY A 35 -2.87 12.52 1.83
C GLY A 35 -1.51 12.07 2.37
N TYR A 36 -1.40 11.60 3.61
CA TYR A 36 -0.14 11.13 4.18
C TYR A 36 -0.33 9.79 4.87
N VAL A 37 0.56 8.85 4.59
CA VAL A 37 0.67 7.61 5.35
C VAL A 37 2.12 7.23 5.52
N GLU A 38 2.45 6.83 6.74
CA GLU A 38 3.75 6.31 7.13
C GLU A 38 3.56 5.03 7.95
N GLY A 39 4.48 4.10 7.76
CA GLY A 39 4.50 2.88 8.54
C GLY A 39 5.59 1.92 8.09
N TYR A 40 5.45 0.68 8.53
CA TYR A 40 6.42 -0.36 8.29
C TYR A 40 5.81 -1.56 7.57
N VAL A 41 6.48 -1.99 6.50
CA VAL A 41 6.25 -3.29 5.87
C VAL A 41 7.19 -4.31 6.51
N LYS A 42 6.63 -5.34 7.12
CA LYS A 42 7.38 -6.47 7.68
C LYS A 42 7.24 -7.68 6.77
N HIS A 43 8.34 -8.38 6.52
CA HIS A 43 8.35 -9.65 5.81
C HIS A 43 9.51 -10.51 6.33
N GLY A 44 9.18 -11.64 6.96
CA GLY A 44 10.16 -12.44 7.71
C GLY A 44 10.78 -11.63 8.86
N SER A 45 12.11 -11.65 8.97
CA SER A 45 12.87 -10.86 9.96
C SER A 45 13.16 -9.42 9.52
N LYS A 46 12.72 -9.02 8.33
CA LYS A 46 13.04 -7.70 7.74
C LYS A 46 11.87 -6.74 7.92
N GLN A 47 12.21 -5.49 8.21
CA GLN A 47 11.26 -4.39 8.34
C GLN A 47 11.73 -3.21 7.49
N TYR A 48 10.83 -2.64 6.69
CA TYR A 48 11.12 -1.50 5.83
C TYR A 48 10.12 -0.38 6.09
N MET A 49 10.63 0.82 6.33
CA MET A 49 9.80 2.01 6.45
C MET A 49 9.28 2.41 5.07
N VAL A 50 8.00 2.76 4.98
CA VAL A 50 7.34 3.26 3.78
C VAL A 50 6.59 4.53 4.12
N VAL A 51 6.79 5.55 3.29
CA VAL A 51 6.07 6.83 3.38
C VAL A 51 5.43 7.09 2.02
N ILE A 52 4.13 7.37 2.02
CA ILE A 52 3.37 7.78 0.83
C ILE A 52 2.71 9.11 1.15
N GLU A 53 3.02 10.13 0.36
CA GLU A 53 2.57 11.49 0.58
C GLU A 53 1.99 12.06 -0.71
N ARG A 54 0.86 12.75 -0.61
CA ARG A 54 0.25 13.51 -1.69
C ARG A 54 0.73 14.96 -1.59
N ARG A 55 1.35 15.46 -2.66
CA ARG A 55 1.82 16.85 -2.76
C ARG A 55 1.08 17.55 -3.89
N GLY A 56 0.05 18.32 -3.54
CA GLY A 56 -0.79 19.03 -4.53
C GLY A 56 -1.44 18.08 -5.54
N ARG A 57 -1.13 18.27 -6.83
CA ARG A 57 -1.60 17.40 -7.93
C ARG A 57 -0.79 16.11 -8.09
N GLY A 58 0.37 16.00 -7.44
CA GLY A 58 1.25 14.84 -7.49
C GLY A 58 1.26 14.02 -6.20
N GLY A 59 2.04 12.96 -6.21
CA GLY A 59 2.34 12.15 -5.03
C GLY A 59 3.78 11.68 -5.04
N THR A 60 4.33 11.43 -3.86
CA THR A 60 5.64 10.84 -3.67
C THR A 60 5.51 9.60 -2.82
N ALA A 61 6.35 8.60 -3.09
CA ALA A 61 6.45 7.42 -2.25
C ALA A 61 7.92 7.09 -2.04
N ARG A 62 8.27 6.75 -0.81
CA ARG A 62 9.63 6.43 -0.38
C ARG A 62 9.61 5.14 0.41
N CYS A 63 10.68 4.35 0.28
CA CYS A 63 10.89 3.16 1.08
C CYS A 63 12.35 3.06 1.48
N SER A 64 12.60 2.53 2.68
CA SER A 64 13.96 2.34 3.21
C SER A 64 14.68 1.11 2.64
N CYS A 65 14.08 0.36 1.71
CA CYS A 65 14.74 -0.78 1.09
C CYS A 65 15.81 -0.32 0.09
N GLU A 66 16.86 -1.14 -0.06
CA GLU A 66 18.03 -0.82 -0.87
C GLU A 66 17.68 -0.43 -2.32
N ASP A 67 16.76 -1.14 -2.97
CA ASP A 67 16.32 -0.82 -4.33
C ASP A 67 15.73 0.59 -4.43
N ALA A 68 14.87 0.97 -3.48
CA ALA A 68 14.23 2.27 -3.49
C ALA A 68 15.23 3.39 -3.19
N VAL A 69 16.13 3.17 -2.22
CA VAL A 69 17.15 4.15 -1.83
C VAL A 69 18.18 4.35 -2.94
N LYS A 70 18.72 3.27 -3.52
CA LYS A 70 19.80 3.35 -4.51
C LYS A 70 19.31 3.67 -5.92
N ARG A 71 18.11 3.22 -6.30
CA ARG A 71 17.60 3.33 -7.68
C ARG A 71 16.43 4.30 -7.83
N GLY A 72 15.87 4.82 -6.73
CA GLY A 72 14.73 5.74 -6.77
C GLY A 72 13.45 5.11 -7.33
N VAL A 73 13.31 3.79 -7.29
CA VAL A 73 12.18 3.07 -7.88
C VAL A 73 11.04 2.83 -6.88
N LEU A 74 9.81 2.74 -7.39
CA LEU A 74 8.66 2.26 -6.62
C LEU A 74 8.78 0.75 -6.40
N CYS A 75 9.23 0.36 -5.22
CA CYS A 75 9.47 -1.04 -4.89
C CYS A 75 8.19 -1.77 -4.47
N LYS A 76 8.30 -3.10 -4.36
CA LYS A 76 7.23 -3.99 -3.88
C LYS A 76 6.67 -3.62 -2.49
N HIS A 77 7.48 -3.06 -1.60
CA HIS A 77 7.01 -2.62 -0.27
C HIS A 77 6.07 -1.41 -0.38
N ILE A 78 6.38 -0.45 -1.27
CA ILE A 78 5.50 0.69 -1.55
C ILE A 78 4.17 0.19 -2.12
N ALA A 79 4.23 -0.73 -3.08
CA ALA A 79 3.03 -1.30 -3.68
C ALA A 79 2.14 -1.98 -2.61
N PHE A 80 2.72 -2.81 -1.75
CA PHE A 80 2.01 -3.50 -0.68
C PHE A 80 1.37 -2.54 0.34
N ALA A 81 2.10 -1.53 0.81
CA ALA A 81 1.56 -0.52 1.72
C ALA A 81 0.39 0.25 1.08
N ALA A 82 0.55 0.69 -0.17
CA ALA A 82 -0.49 1.40 -0.92
C ALA A 82 -1.76 0.56 -1.07
N MET A 83 -1.63 -0.72 -1.41
CA MET A 83 -2.79 -1.62 -1.55
C MET A 83 -3.47 -1.90 -0.22
N SER A 84 -2.70 -2.07 0.86
CA SER A 84 -3.25 -2.27 2.22
C SER A 84 -4.10 -1.07 2.64
N GLU A 85 -3.60 0.14 2.41
CA GLU A 85 -4.32 1.38 2.70
C GLU A 85 -5.54 1.58 1.79
N LEU A 86 -5.44 1.25 0.50
CA LEU A 86 -6.58 1.28 -0.42
C LEU A 86 -7.68 0.30 -0.01
N GLY A 87 -7.31 -0.91 0.42
CA GLY A 87 -8.23 -1.93 0.92
C GLY A 87 -8.94 -1.48 2.19
N LEU A 88 -8.20 -0.91 3.15
CA LEU A 88 -8.77 -0.33 4.37
C LEU A 88 -9.73 0.83 4.06
N ALA A 89 -9.35 1.72 3.13
CA ALA A 89 -10.19 2.81 2.68
C ALA A 89 -11.50 2.31 2.04
N ALA A 90 -11.41 1.27 1.21
CA ALA A 90 -12.56 0.65 0.58
C ALA A 90 -13.50 0.03 1.62
N ALA A 91 -12.96 -0.75 2.57
CA ALA A 91 -13.74 -1.35 3.65
C ALA A 91 -14.44 -0.29 4.52
N ALA A 92 -13.75 0.81 4.86
CA ALA A 92 -14.35 1.92 5.60
C ALA A 92 -15.53 2.55 4.84
N ARG A 93 -15.35 2.86 3.54
CA ARG A 93 -16.42 3.41 2.69
C ARG A 93 -17.61 2.46 2.57
N SER A 94 -17.36 1.17 2.37
CA SER A 94 -18.42 0.14 2.30
C SER A 94 -19.20 0.02 3.61
N ALA A 95 -18.55 0.30 4.74
CA ALA A 95 -19.21 0.34 6.05
C ALA A 95 -19.75 1.74 6.40
N HIS A 96 -19.84 2.66 5.44
CA HIS A 96 -20.26 4.06 5.64
C HIS A 96 -19.51 4.80 6.77
N ARG A 97 -18.22 4.46 6.94
CA ARG A 97 -17.33 5.03 7.96
C ARG A 97 -16.20 5.83 7.31
N GLN A 98 -15.69 6.80 8.04
CA GLN A 98 -14.46 7.49 7.68
C GLN A 98 -13.24 6.66 8.09
N LEU A 99 -12.15 6.82 7.35
CA LEU A 99 -10.86 6.26 7.75
C LEU A 99 -10.37 6.96 9.02
N GLN A 100 -9.94 6.16 9.99
CA GLN A 100 -9.37 6.69 11.22
C GLN A 100 -8.00 7.33 10.94
N VAL A 101 -7.84 8.57 11.42
CA VAL A 101 -6.54 9.24 11.52
C VAL A 101 -5.71 8.52 12.58
N LEU A 102 -4.46 8.18 12.24
CA LEU A 102 -3.52 7.49 13.13
C LEU A 102 -2.28 8.34 13.36
N GLY A 103 -1.62 8.17 14.50
CA GLY A 103 -0.53 9.02 14.97
C GLY A 103 -1.02 10.11 15.93
N ARG A 104 -0.08 10.77 16.62
CA ARG A 104 -0.38 11.97 17.42
C ARG A 104 -0.54 13.21 16.53
#